data_AF-A0A7I7NKY3-F1
#
_entry.id   AF-A0A7I7NKY3-F1
#
_cell.length_a   1.000
_cell.length_b   1.000
_cell.length_c   1.000
_cell.angle_alpha   90.00
_cell.angle_beta   90.00
_cell.angle_gamma   90.00
#
_symmetry.space_group_name_H-M   'P 1'
#
loop_
_entity.id
_entity.type
_entity.pdbx_description
1 polymer ?
#
loop_
_entity_poly.entity_id
_entity_poly.type
_entity_poly.pdbx_seq_one_letter_code
_entity_poly.pdbx_strand_id
1 'polypeptide(L)'
;MTEGTATPDTRLAPAYRSSVSLSVSASSATSSIRESQRQQSLTTKAIRSSCDTLATTSKDAIDKVNAFVSAFNAGRNTGPTEGPAIDALNNSASAVSGSISDAISQQLRDAFNAYDDAARAVANAIGTHAPTGEFNRRVDQLNDTKTKALKLCLAAF
;
A
#
# COMPACT_ATOMS: atom_id res chain seq x y z
N MET A 1 -8.69 34.78 62.28
CA MET A 1 -7.85 34.76 61.08
C MET A 1 -6.52 34.15 61.48
N THR A 2 -6.22 32.93 61.07
CA THR A 2 -4.91 32.32 61.28
C THR A 2 -4.08 32.53 60.02
N GLU A 3 -3.14 33.47 60.08
CA GLU A 3 -2.12 33.66 59.06
C GLU A 3 -1.11 32.50 59.14
N GLY A 4 -1.26 31.51 58.26
CA GLY A 4 -0.31 30.42 58.13
C GLY A 4 0.72 30.72 57.05
N THR A 5 1.93 31.14 57.44
CA THR A 5 3.09 31.13 56.55
C THR A 5 3.57 29.68 56.35
N ALA A 6 3.11 29.06 55.26
CA ALA A 6 3.60 27.75 54.82
C ALA A 6 5.08 27.87 54.42
N THR A 7 5.98 27.48 55.33
CA THR A 7 7.40 27.30 55.01
C THR A 7 7.58 25.91 54.40
N PRO A 8 8.17 25.77 53.20
CA PRO A 8 8.39 24.46 52.59
C PRO A 8 9.33 23.61 53.46
N ASP A 9 8.96 22.36 53.75
CA ASP A 9 9.82 21.42 54.46
C ASP A 9 11.04 21.07 53.59
N THR A 10 12.18 21.66 53.93
CA THR A 10 13.43 21.52 53.18
C THR A 10 14.01 20.11 53.23
N ARG A 11 13.55 19.24 54.16
CA ARG A 11 13.97 17.83 54.23
C ARG A 11 13.30 16.95 53.17
N LEU A 12 12.11 17.32 52.72
CA LEU A 12 11.35 16.57 51.69
C LEU A 12 11.67 17.02 50.26
N ALA A 13 12.29 18.20 50.09
CA ALA A 13 12.60 18.76 48.77
C ALA A 13 13.48 17.84 47.88
N PRO A 14 14.53 17.15 48.37
CA PRO A 14 15.32 16.23 47.54
C PRO A 14 14.52 15.00 47.10
N ALA A 15 13.73 14.41 48.02
CA ALA A 15 12.89 13.26 47.72
C ALA A 15 11.80 13.59 46.68
N TYR A 16 11.19 14.77 46.79
CA TYR A 16 10.23 15.27 45.81
C TYR A 16 10.87 15.53 44.43
N ARG A 17 12.06 16.15 44.38
CA ARG A 17 12.77 16.34 43.10
C ARG A 17 13.10 15.00 42.43
N SER A 18 13.48 13.99 43.23
CA SER A 18 13.75 12.64 42.74
C SER A 18 12.48 11.94 42.25
N SER A 19 11.35 12.07 42.96
CA SER A 19 10.10 11.44 42.51
C SER A 19 9.55 12.08 41.24
N VAL A 20 9.68 13.41 41.11
CA VAL A 20 9.30 14.14 39.90
C VAL A 20 10.20 13.76 38.72
N SER A 21 11.52 13.70 38.89
CA SER A 21 12.44 13.32 37.81
C SER A 21 12.20 11.87 37.33
N LEU A 22 11.93 10.94 38.26
CA LEU A 22 11.55 9.56 37.92
C LEU A 22 10.21 9.50 37.19
N SER A 23 9.22 10.28 37.62
CA SER A 23 7.91 10.34 36.97
C SER A 23 7.99 10.93 35.55
N VAL A 24 8.80 11.97 35.35
CA VAL A 24 9.07 12.55 34.02
C VAL A 24 9.77 11.54 33.13
N SER A 25 10.79 10.84 33.64
CA SER A 25 11.53 9.81 32.88
C SER A 25 10.65 8.61 32.50
N ALA A 26 9.79 8.15 33.42
CA ALA A 26 8.83 7.10 33.15
C ALA A 26 7.76 7.55 32.13
N SER A 27 7.33 8.81 32.20
CA SER A 27 6.39 9.40 31.26
C SER A 27 7.01 9.56 29.87
N SER A 28 8.26 10.00 29.76
CA SER A 28 8.96 10.12 28.48
C SER A 28 9.20 8.73 27.85
N ALA A 29 9.61 7.74 28.65
CA ALA A 29 9.76 6.36 28.18
C ALA A 29 8.42 5.80 27.67
N THR A 30 7.35 5.94 28.46
CA THR A 30 6.00 5.49 28.07
C THR A 30 5.50 6.21 26.81
N SER A 31 5.71 7.53 26.71
CA SER A 31 5.36 8.33 25.55
C SER A 31 6.14 7.90 24.31
N SER A 32 7.44 7.63 24.44
CA SER A 32 8.28 7.16 23.32
C SER A 32 7.86 5.79 22.80
N ILE A 33 7.44 4.88 23.71
CA ILE A 33 6.91 3.56 23.34
C ILE A 33 5.57 3.70 22.63
N ARG A 34 4.65 4.51 23.17
CA ARG A 34 3.33 4.75 22.54
C ARG A 34 3.47 5.39 21.16
N GLU A 35 4.36 6.36 21.01
CA GLU A 35 4.61 6.99 19.71
C GLU A 35 5.25 5.99 18.73
N SER A 36 6.21 5.18 19.17
CA SER A 36 6.79 4.12 18.34
C SER A 36 5.74 3.11 17.86
N GLN A 37 4.83 2.68 18.75
CA GLN A 37 3.71 1.81 18.38
C GLN A 37 2.74 2.48 17.41
N ARG A 38 2.45 3.78 17.61
CA ARG A 38 1.61 4.56 16.70
C ARG A 38 2.21 4.61 15.29
N GLN A 39 3.50 4.89 15.19
CA GLN A 39 4.23 4.94 13.92
C GLN A 39 4.23 3.58 13.22
N GLN A 40 4.51 2.49 13.96
CA GLN A 40 4.42 1.13 13.41
C GLN A 40 3.01 0.82 12.87
N SER A 41 1.96 1.17 13.63
CA SER A 41 0.57 0.97 13.19
C SER A 41 0.24 1.73 11.90
N LEU A 42 0.73 2.97 11.76
CA LEU A 42 0.52 3.77 10.56
C LEU A 42 1.26 3.18 9.35
N THR A 43 2.50 2.72 9.53
CA THR A 43 3.26 2.01 8.49
C THR A 43 2.53 0.76 8.03
N THR A 44 2.08 -0.10 8.95
CA THR A 44 1.32 -1.30 8.60
C THR A 44 0.03 -0.97 7.85
N LYS A 45 -0.72 0.06 8.30
CA LYS A 45 -1.93 0.50 7.61
C LYS A 45 -1.65 1.02 6.21
N ALA A 46 -0.59 1.79 6.02
CA ALA A 46 -0.19 2.31 4.72
C ALA A 46 0.14 1.16 3.75
N ILE A 47 0.99 0.21 4.16
CA ILE A 47 1.33 -0.96 3.35
C ILE A 47 0.07 -1.76 3.01
N ARG A 48 -0.81 -2.00 4.00
CA ARG A 48 -2.06 -2.74 3.79
C ARG A 48 -2.96 -2.04 2.78
N SER A 49 -3.13 -0.72 2.89
CA SER A 49 -3.93 0.07 1.95
C SER A 49 -3.42 -0.03 0.52
N SER A 50 -2.09 -0.01 0.32
CA SER A 50 -1.50 -0.14 -1.03
C SER A 50 -1.69 -1.55 -1.59
N CYS A 51 -1.55 -2.57 -0.74
CA CYS A 51 -1.81 -3.96 -1.11
C CYS A 51 -3.28 -4.25 -1.44
N ASP A 52 -4.21 -3.68 -0.67
CA ASP A 52 -5.64 -3.74 -0.96
C ASP A 52 -5.96 -3.03 -2.29
N THR A 53 -5.34 -1.87 -2.54
CA THR A 53 -5.45 -1.14 -3.82
C THR A 53 -5.03 -2.02 -5.01
N LEU A 54 -3.89 -2.71 -4.91
CA LEU A 54 -3.46 -3.67 -5.92
C LEU A 54 -4.48 -4.80 -6.08
N ALA A 55 -4.90 -5.45 -4.99
CA ALA A 55 -5.79 -6.59 -5.06
C ALA A 55 -7.15 -6.24 -5.71
N THR A 56 -7.75 -5.12 -5.34
CA THR A 56 -9.05 -4.70 -5.86
C THR A 56 -8.96 -4.24 -7.32
N THR A 57 -8.01 -3.37 -7.64
CA THR A 57 -7.94 -2.79 -8.99
C THR A 57 -7.42 -3.78 -10.03
N SER A 58 -6.47 -4.66 -9.65
CA SER A 58 -5.99 -5.71 -10.55
C SER A 58 -7.07 -6.73 -10.86
N LYS A 59 -7.96 -7.03 -9.89
CA LYS A 59 -9.12 -7.89 -10.14
C LYS A 59 -10.05 -7.30 -11.19
N ASP A 60 -10.44 -6.02 -11.04
CA ASP A 60 -11.30 -5.36 -12.02
C ASP A 60 -10.67 -5.34 -13.42
N ALA A 61 -9.38 -4.99 -13.51
CA ALA A 61 -8.64 -5.00 -14.77
C ALA A 61 -8.63 -6.38 -15.43
N ILE A 62 -8.35 -7.45 -14.68
CA ILE A 62 -8.37 -8.82 -15.20
C ILE A 62 -9.78 -9.24 -15.63
N ASP A 63 -10.82 -8.86 -14.88
CA ASP A 63 -12.21 -9.17 -15.25
C ASP A 63 -12.59 -8.50 -16.59
N LYS A 64 -12.13 -7.26 -16.85
CA LYS A 64 -12.33 -6.59 -18.15
C LYS A 64 -11.52 -7.23 -19.29
N VAL A 65 -10.26 -7.59 -19.03
CA VAL A 65 -9.43 -8.30 -20.02
C VAL A 65 -10.05 -9.66 -20.37
N ASN A 66 -10.59 -10.39 -19.40
CA ASN A 66 -11.28 -11.66 -19.65
C ASN A 66 -12.54 -11.49 -20.51
N ALA A 67 -13.28 -10.40 -20.33
CA ALA A 67 -14.41 -10.06 -21.20
C ALA A 67 -13.95 -9.80 -22.65
N PHE A 68 -12.85 -9.06 -22.83
CA PHE A 68 -12.23 -8.85 -24.14
C PHE A 68 -11.77 -10.17 -24.79
N VAL A 69 -11.02 -11.00 -24.06
CA VAL A 69 -10.55 -12.31 -24.54
C VAL A 69 -11.73 -13.22 -24.90
N SER A 70 -12.82 -13.19 -24.11
CA SER A 70 -14.03 -13.96 -24.40
C SER A 70 -14.71 -13.51 -25.69
N ALA A 71 -14.80 -12.20 -25.93
CA ALA A 71 -15.35 -11.66 -27.18
C ALA A 71 -14.48 -12.06 -28.39
N PHE A 72 -13.16 -11.93 -28.26
CA PHE A 72 -12.19 -12.33 -29.28
C PHE A 72 -12.31 -13.81 -29.63
N ASN A 73 -12.28 -14.70 -28.63
CA ASN A 73 -12.36 -16.15 -28.82
C ASN A 73 -13.71 -16.61 -29.40
N ALA A 74 -14.79 -15.87 -29.14
CA ALA A 74 -16.10 -16.14 -29.71
C ALA A 74 -16.24 -15.66 -31.17
N GLY A 75 -15.18 -15.08 -31.77
CA GLY A 75 -15.23 -14.48 -33.11
C GLY A 75 -16.16 -13.27 -33.19
N ARG A 76 -16.43 -12.61 -32.05
CA ARG A 76 -17.32 -11.45 -31.96
C ARG A 76 -16.54 -10.16 -32.15
N ASN A 77 -17.25 -9.07 -32.42
CA ASN A 77 -16.66 -7.74 -32.40
C ASN A 77 -16.11 -7.41 -30.99
N THR A 78 -14.82 -7.15 -30.91
CA THR A 78 -14.10 -6.80 -29.66
C THR A 78 -14.22 -5.33 -29.29
N GLY A 79 -14.62 -4.45 -30.21
CA GLY A 79 -14.70 -3.01 -30.00
C GLY A 79 -15.41 -2.58 -28.69
N PRO A 80 -16.55 -3.19 -28.30
CA PRO A 80 -17.22 -2.86 -27.04
C PRO A 80 -16.43 -3.23 -25.77
N THR A 81 -15.45 -4.12 -25.88
CA THR A 81 -14.65 -4.65 -24.75
C THR A 81 -13.22 -4.13 -24.69
N GLU A 82 -12.70 -3.59 -25.81
CA GLU A 82 -11.32 -3.07 -25.89
C GLU A 82 -11.11 -1.86 -24.98
N GLY A 83 -11.93 -0.81 -25.15
CA GLY A 83 -11.85 0.42 -24.34
C GLY A 83 -11.92 0.13 -22.83
N PRO A 84 -12.95 -0.58 -22.34
CA PRO A 84 -13.05 -0.92 -20.92
C PRO A 84 -11.85 -1.72 -20.38
N ALA A 85 -11.25 -2.62 -21.16
CA ALA A 85 -10.07 -3.36 -20.75
C ALA A 85 -8.82 -2.47 -20.65
N ILE A 86 -8.61 -1.61 -21.64
CA ILE A 86 -7.51 -0.63 -21.66
C ILE A 86 -7.63 0.33 -20.47
N ASP A 87 -8.82 0.88 -20.25
CA ASP A 87 -9.07 1.84 -19.17
C ASP A 87 -8.84 1.20 -17.81
N ALA A 88 -9.37 -0.01 -17.58
CA ALA A 88 -9.21 -0.70 -16.30
C ALA A 88 -7.75 -1.05 -15.99
N LEU A 89 -6.97 -1.47 -16.99
CA LEU A 89 -5.53 -1.72 -16.84
C LEU A 89 -4.76 -0.45 -16.49
N ASN A 90 -5.02 0.67 -17.19
CA ASN A 90 -4.36 1.95 -16.94
C ASN A 90 -4.77 2.55 -15.59
N ASN A 91 -6.04 2.41 -15.21
CA ASN A 91 -6.55 2.85 -13.92
C ASN A 91 -5.94 2.04 -12.77
N SER A 92 -5.82 0.71 -12.93
CA SER A 92 -5.17 -0.13 -11.93
C SER A 92 -3.69 0.24 -11.76
N ALA A 93 -2.94 0.40 -12.85
CA ALA A 93 -1.55 0.85 -12.79
C ALA A 93 -1.41 2.23 -12.11
N SER A 94 -2.28 3.17 -12.45
CA SER A 94 -2.23 4.52 -11.87
C SER A 94 -2.61 4.54 -10.38
N ALA A 95 -3.60 3.72 -9.98
CA ALA A 95 -4.01 3.58 -8.60
C ALA A 95 -2.92 2.91 -7.74
N VAL A 96 -2.29 1.86 -8.25
CA VAL A 96 -1.18 1.18 -7.56
C VAL A 96 0.01 2.11 -7.43
N SER A 97 0.45 2.75 -8.53
CA SER A 97 1.51 3.76 -8.51
C SER A 97 1.25 4.88 -7.50
N GLY A 98 0.02 5.43 -7.50
CA GLY A 98 -0.40 6.48 -6.56
C GLY A 98 -0.54 6.02 -5.11
N SER A 99 -0.61 4.71 -4.86
CA SER A 99 -0.64 4.14 -3.50
C SER A 99 0.76 3.95 -2.90
N ILE A 100 1.82 4.16 -3.68
CA ILE A 100 3.19 3.98 -3.20
C ILE A 100 3.57 5.10 -2.24
N SER A 101 4.05 4.72 -1.05
CA SER A 101 4.51 5.66 -0.01
C SER A 101 5.84 5.22 0.58
N ASP A 102 6.47 6.10 1.37
CA ASP A 102 7.76 5.81 2.04
C ASP A 102 7.68 4.67 3.07
N ALA A 103 6.47 4.32 3.50
CA ALA A 103 6.23 3.16 4.36
C ALA A 103 6.47 1.82 3.65
N ILE A 104 6.47 1.80 2.31
CA ILE A 104 6.63 0.60 1.49
C ILE A 104 8.11 0.29 1.31
N SER A 105 8.50 -0.97 1.54
CA SER A 105 9.87 -1.44 1.30
C SER A 105 10.27 -1.32 -0.17
N GLN A 106 11.57 -1.16 -0.44
CA GLN A 106 12.06 -1.05 -1.83
C GLN A 106 11.62 -2.25 -2.68
N GLN A 107 11.66 -3.46 -2.13
CA GLN A 107 11.26 -4.68 -2.85
C GLN A 107 9.78 -4.66 -3.25
N LEU A 108 8.89 -4.18 -2.38
CA LEU A 108 7.46 -4.09 -2.68
C LEU A 108 7.18 -2.96 -3.68
N ARG A 109 7.89 -1.85 -3.57
CA ARG A 109 7.86 -0.75 -4.56
C ARG A 109 8.28 -1.22 -5.95
N ASP A 110 9.37 -1.96 -6.05
CA ASP A 110 9.85 -2.51 -7.33
C ASP A 110 8.82 -3.50 -7.93
N ALA A 111 8.17 -4.30 -7.08
CA ALA A 111 7.13 -5.21 -7.52
C ALA A 111 5.87 -4.49 -8.03
N PHE A 112 5.48 -3.38 -7.39
CA PHE A 112 4.35 -2.55 -7.84
C PHE A 112 4.67 -1.86 -9.17
N ASN A 113 5.86 -1.27 -9.30
CA ASN A 113 6.29 -0.68 -10.58
C ASN A 113 6.31 -1.72 -11.72
N ALA A 114 6.82 -2.92 -11.45
CA ALA A 114 6.82 -4.00 -12.45
C ALA A 114 5.39 -4.46 -12.82
N TYR A 115 4.45 -4.42 -11.88
CA TYR A 115 3.03 -4.66 -12.16
C TYR A 115 2.44 -3.54 -13.03
N ASP A 116 2.70 -2.28 -12.69
CA ASP A 116 2.20 -1.10 -13.41
C ASP A 116 2.66 -1.11 -14.87
N ASP A 117 3.95 -1.39 -15.10
CA ASP A 117 4.54 -1.51 -16.44
C ASP A 117 3.89 -2.65 -17.24
N ALA A 118 3.69 -3.82 -16.61
CA ALA A 118 3.07 -4.96 -17.26
C ALA A 118 1.59 -4.70 -17.61
N ALA A 119 0.83 -4.03 -16.74
CA ALA A 119 -0.56 -3.68 -16.98
C ALA A 119 -0.69 -2.71 -18.17
N ARG A 120 0.16 -1.67 -18.22
CA ARG A 120 0.24 -0.74 -19.35
C ARG A 120 0.68 -1.43 -20.63
N ALA A 121 1.58 -2.41 -20.55
CA ALA A 121 1.99 -3.20 -21.71
C ALA A 121 0.82 -4.02 -22.28
N VAL A 122 -0.01 -4.66 -21.45
CA VAL A 122 -1.22 -5.35 -21.93
C VAL A 122 -2.20 -4.36 -22.55
N ALA A 123 -2.43 -3.20 -21.91
CA ALA A 123 -3.33 -2.17 -22.44
C ALA A 123 -2.87 -1.68 -23.82
N ASN A 124 -1.56 -1.45 -23.99
CA ASN A 124 -0.97 -1.11 -25.27
C ASN A 124 -1.17 -2.21 -26.31
N ALA A 125 -0.98 -3.48 -25.97
CA ALA A 125 -1.19 -4.58 -26.91
C ALA A 125 -2.65 -4.71 -27.37
N ILE A 126 -3.63 -4.45 -26.49
CA ILE A 126 -5.04 -4.38 -26.88
C ILE A 126 -5.24 -3.21 -27.86
N GLY A 127 -4.77 -2.01 -27.49
CA GLY A 127 -4.98 -0.79 -28.29
C GLY A 127 -4.26 -0.78 -29.65
N THR A 128 -3.15 -1.52 -29.79
CA THR A 128 -2.44 -1.67 -31.07
C THR A 128 -2.81 -2.95 -31.82
N HIS A 129 -3.79 -3.72 -31.32
CA HIS A 129 -4.17 -5.03 -31.87
C HIS A 129 -2.95 -5.95 -32.11
N ALA A 130 -2.10 -6.08 -31.09
CA ALA A 130 -0.91 -6.92 -31.17
C ALA A 130 -1.27 -8.38 -31.52
N PRO A 131 -0.40 -9.11 -32.24
CA PRO A 131 -0.63 -10.52 -32.54
C PRO A 131 -0.84 -11.34 -31.26
N THR A 132 -1.69 -12.38 -31.33
CA THR A 132 -2.08 -13.19 -30.16
C THR A 132 -0.90 -13.72 -29.35
N GLY A 133 0.19 -14.15 -30.00
CA GLY A 133 1.38 -14.62 -29.31
C GLY A 133 2.08 -13.54 -28.47
N GLU A 134 2.06 -12.29 -28.94
CA GLU A 134 2.59 -11.16 -28.18
C GLU A 134 1.65 -10.75 -27.04
N PHE A 135 0.35 -10.68 -27.32
CA PHE A 135 -0.66 -10.40 -26.30
C PHE A 135 -0.57 -11.39 -25.13
N ASN A 136 -0.54 -12.70 -25.43
CA ASN A 136 -0.44 -13.75 -24.41
C ASN A 136 0.82 -13.60 -23.56
N ARG A 137 1.98 -13.33 -24.18
CA ARG A 137 3.23 -13.08 -23.44
C ARG A 137 3.11 -11.91 -22.47
N ARG A 138 2.46 -10.82 -22.88
CA ARG A 138 2.25 -9.64 -22.01
C ARG A 138 1.26 -9.95 -20.88
N VAL A 139 0.22 -10.75 -21.14
CA VAL A 139 -0.72 -11.22 -20.11
C VAL A 139 -0.02 -12.15 -19.09
N ASP A 140 0.85 -13.04 -19.55
CA ASP A 140 1.66 -13.89 -18.66
C ASP A 140 2.55 -13.04 -17.76
N GLN A 141 3.25 -12.05 -18.33
CA GLN A 141 4.07 -11.11 -17.57
C GLN A 141 3.24 -10.32 -16.53
N LEU A 142 2.04 -9.87 -16.89
CA LEU A 142 1.11 -9.21 -15.97
C LEU A 142 0.69 -10.13 -14.81
N ASN A 143 0.40 -11.40 -15.10
CA ASN A 143 0.02 -12.37 -14.08
C ASN A 143 1.17 -12.70 -13.13
N ASP A 144 2.40 -12.79 -13.65
CA ASP A 144 3.60 -13.05 -12.86
C ASP A 144 3.92 -11.88 -11.92
N THR A 145 3.92 -10.65 -12.43
CA THR A 145 4.21 -9.46 -11.61
C THR A 145 3.12 -9.22 -10.56
N LYS A 146 1.84 -9.39 -10.92
CA LYS A 146 0.71 -9.38 -9.98
C LYS A 146 0.90 -10.42 -8.87
N THR A 147 1.19 -11.67 -9.22
CA THR A 147 1.38 -12.75 -8.26
C THR A 147 2.55 -12.48 -7.33
N LYS A 148 3.67 -11.98 -7.87
CA LYS A 148 4.84 -11.60 -7.07
C LYS A 148 4.52 -10.46 -6.09
N ALA A 149 3.86 -9.41 -6.56
CA ALA A 149 3.47 -8.28 -5.73
C ALA A 149 2.50 -8.69 -4.60
N LEU A 150 1.50 -9.52 -4.90
CA LEU A 150 0.57 -10.04 -3.89
C LEU A 150 1.26 -10.94 -2.84
N LYS A 151 2.23 -11.76 -3.25
CA LYS A 151 3.04 -12.55 -2.30
C LYS A 151 3.85 -11.66 -1.37
N LEU A 152 4.45 -10.59 -1.88
CA LEU A 152 5.19 -9.62 -1.06
C LEU A 152 4.27 -8.86 -0.12
N CYS A 153 3.06 -8.50 -0.57
CA CYS A 153 2.03 -7.96 0.28
C CYS A 153 1.72 -8.87 1.47
N LEU A 154 1.45 -10.16 1.21
CA LEU A 154 1.17 -11.12 2.27
C LEU A 154 2.35 -11.31 3.25
N ALA A 155 3.59 -11.12 2.78
CA ALA A 155 4.78 -11.22 3.61
C ALA A 155 5.09 -9.94 4.41
N ALA A 156 4.39 -8.83 4.14
CA ALA A 156 4.65 -7.53 4.76
C ALA A 156 3.89 -7.31 6.08
N PHE A 157 3.08 -8.27 6.52
CA PHE A 157 2.28 -8.22 7.75
C PHE A 157 2.46 -9.47 8.60
#